data_AF-A0A2J0MC24-F1
#
_entry.id   AF-A0A2J0MC24-F1
#
_cell.length_a   1.000
_cell.length_b   1.000
_cell.length_c   1.000
_cell.angle_alpha   90.00
_cell.angle_beta   90.00
_cell.angle_gamma   90.00
#
_symmetry.space_group_name_H-M   'P 1'
#
loop_
_entity.id
_entity.type
_entity.pdbx_description
1 polymer ?
#
loop_
_entity_poly.entity_id
_entity_poly.type
_entity_poly.pdbx_seq_one_letter_code
_entity_poly.pdbx_strand_id
1 'polypeptide(L)'
;MKSIRKNGNKKKEEDVLYWIKLSDYDIDTAEAMLRTGRYVYVLFCCQQAVEKLLKSIVVKVMNIFPPKSHDLIRLADLAKVGLSDEQGLFFEKLTNYYIETRYPEEMKELSQKVTKELAIRYFKETQEALKCLNQLLK
;
A
#
# COMPACT_ATOMS: atom_id res chain seq x y z
N MET A 1 -0.45 -2.29 -38.24
CA MET A 1 0.00 -1.50 -37.05
C MET A 1 -1.04 -1.27 -35.94
N LYS A 2 -2.37 -1.40 -36.17
CA LYS A 2 -3.39 -1.25 -35.11
C LYS A 2 -3.44 -2.40 -34.07
N SER A 3 -2.94 -3.60 -34.41
CA SER A 3 -3.02 -4.80 -33.57
C SER A 3 -2.04 -4.81 -32.38
N ILE A 4 -0.86 -4.20 -32.52
CA ILE A 4 0.19 -4.23 -31.49
C ILE A 4 -0.15 -3.25 -30.33
N ARG A 5 -0.73 -2.08 -30.65
CA ARG A 5 -1.14 -1.08 -29.64
C ARG A 5 -2.32 -1.56 -28.78
N LYS A 6 -3.26 -2.34 -29.34
CA LYS A 6 -4.37 -2.92 -28.56
C LYS A 6 -3.88 -3.94 -27.51
N ASN A 7 -2.87 -4.74 -27.85
CA ASN A 7 -2.31 -5.73 -26.93
C ASN A 7 -1.54 -5.08 -25.76
N GLY A 8 -0.81 -3.99 -26.02
CA GLY A 8 -0.09 -3.25 -24.98
C GLY A 8 -1.03 -2.57 -23.97
N ASN A 9 -2.14 -2.00 -24.43
CA ASN A 9 -3.11 -1.34 -23.56
C ASN A 9 -3.85 -2.34 -22.66
N LYS A 10 -4.24 -3.49 -23.22
CA LYS A 10 -4.87 -4.58 -22.46
C LYS A 10 -3.96 -5.13 -21.36
N LYS A 11 -2.68 -5.37 -21.67
CA LYS A 11 -1.69 -5.82 -20.69
C LYS A 11 -1.51 -4.81 -19.55
N LYS A 12 -1.46 -3.52 -19.87
CA LYS A 12 -1.37 -2.45 -18.87
C LYS A 12 -2.57 -2.44 -17.93
N GLU A 13 -3.79 -2.57 -18.46
CA GLU A 13 -5.02 -2.65 -17.65
C GLU A 13 -5.00 -3.88 -16.73
N GLU A 14 -4.54 -5.03 -17.24
CA GLU A 14 -4.34 -6.25 -16.45
C GLU A 14 -3.32 -6.05 -15.32
N ASP A 15 -2.18 -5.39 -15.60
CA ASP A 15 -1.15 -5.08 -14.61
C ASP A 15 -1.67 -4.11 -13.53
N VAL A 16 -2.44 -3.08 -13.91
CA VAL A 16 -3.09 -2.17 -12.94
C VAL A 16 -4.06 -2.94 -12.05
N LEU A 17 -4.95 -3.75 -12.64
CA LEU A 17 -5.93 -4.55 -11.90
C LEU A 17 -5.27 -5.58 -10.98
N TYR A 18 -4.15 -6.15 -11.39
CA TYR A 18 -3.37 -7.06 -10.56
C TYR A 18 -2.94 -6.39 -9.25
N TRP A 19 -2.35 -5.19 -9.33
CA TRP A 19 -1.92 -4.45 -8.14
C TRP A 19 -3.08 -3.99 -7.26
N ILE A 20 -4.21 -3.57 -7.86
CA ILE A 20 -5.44 -3.23 -7.12
C ILE A 20 -5.92 -4.44 -6.30
N LYS A 21 -6.04 -5.62 -6.92
CA LYS A 21 -6.49 -6.84 -6.23
C LYS A 21 -5.58 -7.23 -5.07
N LEU A 22 -4.27 -7.04 -5.20
CA LEU A 22 -3.34 -7.28 -4.11
C LEU A 22 -3.54 -6.28 -2.96
N SER A 23 -3.76 -5.00 -3.28
CA SER A 23 -4.08 -3.97 -2.28
C SER A 23 -5.37 -4.30 -1.51
N ASP A 24 -6.43 -4.69 -2.23
CA ASP A 24 -7.71 -5.09 -1.66
C ASP A 24 -7.56 -6.30 -0.73
N TYR A 25 -6.80 -7.31 -1.17
CA TYR A 25 -6.50 -8.48 -0.35
C TYR A 25 -5.77 -8.13 0.96
N ASP A 26 -4.82 -7.19 0.92
CA ASP A 26 -4.08 -6.80 2.11
C ASP A 26 -4.94 -6.01 3.10
N ILE A 27 -5.81 -5.12 2.63
CA ILE A 27 -6.68 -4.35 3.55
C ILE A 27 -7.74 -5.26 4.19
N ASP A 28 -8.28 -6.23 3.46
CA ASP A 28 -9.16 -7.27 4.00
C ASP A 28 -8.41 -8.13 5.05
N THR A 29 -7.16 -8.46 4.77
CA THR A 29 -6.29 -9.17 5.70
C THR A 29 -6.01 -8.33 6.96
N ALA A 30 -5.75 -7.04 6.82
CA ALA A 30 -5.55 -6.12 7.95
C ALA A 30 -6.78 -6.11 8.87
N GLU A 31 -7.98 -6.12 8.30
CA GLU A 31 -9.22 -6.20 9.06
C GLU A 31 -9.33 -7.53 9.84
N ALA A 32 -9.00 -8.65 9.20
CA ALA A 32 -8.97 -9.96 9.86
C ALA A 32 -7.93 -10.02 11.00
N MET A 33 -6.74 -9.44 10.80
CA MET A 33 -5.71 -9.33 11.82
C MET A 33 -6.16 -8.46 13.00
N LEU A 34 -6.89 -7.39 12.72
CA LEU A 34 -7.42 -6.49 13.73
C LEU A 34 -8.44 -7.21 14.62
N ARG A 35 -9.36 -7.98 14.02
CA ARG A 35 -10.33 -8.81 14.77
C ARG A 35 -9.67 -9.85 15.66
N THR A 36 -8.53 -10.39 15.24
CA THR A 36 -7.80 -11.43 15.98
C THR A 36 -6.74 -10.87 16.95
N GLY A 37 -6.62 -9.55 17.07
CA GLY A 37 -5.66 -8.92 17.99
C GLY A 37 -4.20 -8.94 17.52
N ARG A 38 -3.95 -9.23 16.24
CA ARG A 38 -2.61 -9.34 15.65
C ARG A 38 -2.11 -7.97 15.14
N TYR A 39 -1.93 -7.02 16.05
CA TYR A 39 -1.79 -5.60 15.71
C TYR A 39 -0.57 -5.25 14.86
N VAL A 40 0.59 -5.90 15.07
CA VAL A 40 1.77 -5.70 14.21
C VAL A 40 1.45 -6.06 12.75
N TYR A 41 0.71 -7.16 12.55
CA TYR A 41 0.28 -7.59 11.22
C TYR A 41 -0.78 -6.66 10.62
N VAL A 42 -1.60 -5.99 11.44
CA VAL A 42 -2.49 -4.92 10.93
C VAL A 42 -1.65 -3.83 10.26
N LEU A 43 -0.63 -3.32 10.94
CA LEU A 43 0.20 -2.24 10.41
C LEU A 43 1.00 -2.66 9.16
N PHE A 44 1.52 -3.89 9.16
CA PHE A 44 2.17 -4.47 8.00
C PHE A 44 1.23 -4.57 6.80
N CYS A 45 0.04 -5.13 6.98
CA CYS A 45 -0.96 -5.24 5.91
C CYS A 45 -1.44 -3.87 5.43
N CYS A 46 -1.59 -2.89 6.33
CA CYS A 46 -1.89 -1.51 5.95
C CYS A 46 -0.78 -0.91 5.05
N GLN A 47 0.49 -1.08 5.42
CA GLN A 47 1.62 -0.62 4.61
C GLN A 47 1.59 -1.28 3.22
N GLN A 48 1.38 -2.60 3.16
CA GLN A 48 1.30 -3.35 1.91
C GLN A 48 0.14 -2.87 1.02
N ALA A 49 -1.03 -2.65 1.60
CA ALA A 49 -2.20 -2.18 0.86
C ALA A 49 -1.92 -0.85 0.17
N VAL A 50 -1.35 0.14 0.89
CA VAL A 50 -0.98 1.44 0.30
C VAL A 50 0.10 1.29 -0.76
N GLU A 51 1.15 0.51 -0.48
CA GLU A 51 2.25 0.25 -1.41
C GLU A 51 1.75 -0.29 -2.75
N LYS A 52 0.92 -1.35 -2.71
CA LYS A 52 0.38 -1.99 -3.91
C LYS A 52 -0.58 -1.08 -4.67
N LEU A 53 -1.39 -0.27 -3.98
CA LEU A 53 -2.26 0.69 -4.66
C LEU A 53 -1.44 1.77 -5.37
N LEU A 54 -0.43 2.34 -4.71
CA LEU A 54 0.49 3.30 -5.34
C LEU A 54 1.19 2.67 -6.55
N LYS A 55 1.62 1.42 -6.45
CA LYS A 55 2.21 0.67 -7.58
C LYS A 55 1.24 0.53 -8.75
N SER A 56 -0.05 0.32 -8.50
CA SER A 56 -1.07 0.32 -9.57
C SER A 56 -1.16 1.68 -10.27
N ILE A 57 -1.06 2.79 -9.52
CA ILE A 57 -1.08 4.15 -10.07
C ILE A 57 0.19 4.41 -10.88
N VAL A 58 1.36 3.98 -10.39
CA VAL A 58 2.63 4.06 -11.15
C VAL A 58 2.50 3.36 -12.51
N VAL A 59 1.95 2.13 -12.54
CA VAL A 59 1.69 1.43 -13.82
C VAL A 59 0.75 2.25 -14.70
N LYS A 60 -0.34 2.78 -14.15
CA LYS A 60 -1.32 3.60 -14.88
C LYS A 60 -0.68 4.85 -15.49
N VAL A 61 0.10 5.61 -14.73
CA VAL A 61 0.61 6.93 -15.14
C VAL A 61 1.94 6.88 -15.88
N MET A 62 2.83 5.96 -15.52
CA MET A 62 4.18 5.87 -16.10
C MET A 62 4.31 4.78 -17.17
N ASN A 63 3.37 3.82 -17.23
CA ASN A 63 3.44 2.67 -18.15
C ASN A 63 4.74 1.85 -18.02
N ILE A 64 5.25 1.75 -16.79
CA ILE A 64 6.43 0.95 -16.42
C ILE A 64 6.04 -0.06 -15.35
N PHE A 65 6.85 -1.11 -15.20
CA PHE A 65 6.76 -1.94 -14.01
C PHE A 65 7.25 -1.13 -12.80
N PRO A 66 6.51 -1.11 -11.67
CA PRO A 66 6.86 -0.30 -10.52
C PRO A 66 8.17 -0.78 -9.89
N PRO A 67 8.96 0.12 -9.29
CA PRO A 67 10.23 -0.26 -8.67
C PRO A 67 10.01 -1.18 -7.46
N LYS A 68 11.03 -1.98 -7.15
CA LYS A 68 11.13 -2.72 -5.88
C LYS A 68 11.47 -1.74 -4.75
N SER A 69 10.46 -1.01 -4.30
CA SER A 69 10.54 -0.08 -3.18
C SER A 69 9.34 -0.28 -2.26
N HIS A 70 9.59 -0.06 -0.97
CA HIS A 70 8.61 -0.10 0.12
C HIS A 70 8.35 1.27 0.73
N ASP A 71 9.09 2.27 0.26
CA ASP A 71 8.96 3.67 0.66
C ASP A 71 7.72 4.27 0.00
N LEU A 72 6.71 4.57 0.82
CA LEU A 72 5.44 5.07 0.35
C LEU A 72 5.53 6.51 -0.18
N ILE A 73 6.46 7.33 0.33
CA ILE A 73 6.69 8.70 -0.16
C ILE A 73 7.27 8.63 -1.57
N ARG A 74 8.32 7.82 -1.76
CA ARG A 74 8.93 7.61 -3.07
C ARG A 74 7.93 7.06 -4.09
N LEU A 75 7.05 6.14 -3.67
CA LEU A 75 6.02 5.59 -4.55
C LEU A 75 4.94 6.61 -4.89
N ALA A 76 4.54 7.47 -3.94
CA ALA A 76 3.61 8.57 -4.19
C ALA A 76 4.17 9.59 -5.20
N ASP A 77 5.45 9.93 -5.09
CA ASP A 77 6.13 10.80 -6.05
C ASP A 77 6.13 10.21 -7.46
N LEU A 78 6.46 8.93 -7.59
CA LEU A 78 6.43 8.23 -8.89
C LEU A 78 5.01 8.10 -9.46
N ALA A 79 4.02 7.94 -8.58
CA ALA A 79 2.61 7.91 -8.91
C ALA A 79 2.05 9.32 -9.23
N LYS A 80 2.86 10.38 -9.06
CA LYS A 80 2.47 11.79 -9.22
C LYS A 80 1.28 12.17 -8.33
N VAL A 81 1.26 11.63 -7.12
CA VAL A 81 0.22 11.91 -6.11
C VAL A 81 0.68 13.06 -5.23
N GLY A 82 -0.10 14.15 -5.21
CA GLY A 82 0.11 15.22 -4.23
C GLY A 82 -0.46 14.79 -2.87
N LEU A 83 0.42 14.57 -1.89
CA LEU A 83 0.02 14.28 -0.51
C LEU A 83 -0.12 15.58 0.27
N SER A 84 -1.08 15.65 1.19
CA SER A 84 -1.06 16.67 2.25
C SER A 84 0.09 16.39 3.24
N ASP A 85 0.49 17.38 4.03
CA ASP A 85 1.51 17.21 5.07
C ASP A 85 1.15 16.08 6.05
N GLU A 86 -0.13 15.95 6.39
CA GLU A 86 -0.64 14.89 7.25
C GLU A 86 -0.52 13.51 6.59
N GLN A 87 -0.90 13.40 5.31
CA GLN A 87 -0.78 12.15 4.56
C GLN A 87 0.69 11.75 4.36
N GLY A 88 1.57 12.72 4.10
CA GLY A 88 3.01 12.50 4.00
C GLY A 88 3.58 11.95 5.30
N LEU A 89 3.28 12.61 6.43
CA LEU A 89 3.72 12.14 7.74
C LEU A 89 3.16 10.75 8.09
N PHE A 90 1.92 10.47 7.69
CA PHE A 90 1.32 9.14 7.85
C PHE A 90 2.05 8.09 7.01
N PHE A 91 2.34 8.36 5.74
CA PHE A 91 3.03 7.44 4.83
C PHE A 91 4.46 7.15 5.27
N GLU A 92 5.17 8.17 5.76
CA GLU A 92 6.51 8.01 6.34
C GLU A 92 6.46 7.07 7.56
N LYS A 93 5.51 7.30 8.48
CA LYS A 93 5.34 6.43 9.65
C LYS A 93 4.93 5.01 9.26
N LEU A 94 4.01 4.87 8.31
CA LEU A 94 3.51 3.58 7.86
C LEU A 94 4.60 2.76 7.15
N THR A 95 5.52 3.43 6.43
CA THR A 95 6.69 2.79 5.79
C THR A 95 7.54 2.02 6.79
N ASN A 96 7.67 2.50 8.04
CA ASN A 96 8.44 1.82 9.09
C ASN A 96 7.83 0.49 9.56
N TYR A 97 6.57 0.21 9.18
CA TYR A 97 5.90 -1.07 9.45
C TYR A 97 5.93 -2.02 8.26
N TYR A 98 6.67 -1.69 7.20
CA TYR A 98 7.15 -2.72 6.30
C TYR A 98 8.15 -3.58 7.07
N ILE A 99 7.82 -4.85 7.26
CA ILE A 99 8.67 -5.75 8.04
C ILE A 99 9.07 -6.93 7.16
N GLU A 100 10.33 -6.94 6.76
CA GLU A 100 10.99 -8.17 6.32
C GLU A 100 11.33 -8.97 7.57
N THR A 101 10.40 -9.79 8.06
CA THR A 101 10.61 -10.62 9.26
C THR A 101 11.76 -11.59 9.01
N ARG A 102 13.00 -11.15 9.26
CA ARG A 102 14.21 -11.96 9.21
C ARG A 102 14.71 -12.30 10.61
N TYR A 103 14.39 -11.47 11.60
CA TYR A 103 14.84 -11.62 12.98
C TYR A 103 13.68 -11.53 13.98
N PRO A 104 13.50 -12.53 14.87
CA PRO A 104 12.45 -12.53 15.89
C PRO A 104 12.50 -11.34 16.87
N GLU A 105 13.66 -10.74 17.08
CA GLU A 105 13.80 -9.61 18.03
C GLU A 105 13.17 -8.31 17.50
N GLU A 106 13.25 -8.04 16.20
CA GLU A 106 12.56 -6.90 15.58
C GLU A 106 11.03 -7.02 15.75
N MET A 107 10.50 -8.23 15.59
CA MET A 107 9.09 -8.53 15.86
C MET A 107 8.73 -8.29 17.32
N LYS A 108 9.60 -8.68 18.25
CA LYS A 108 9.37 -8.49 19.68
C LYS A 108 9.33 -7.01 20.03
N GLU A 109 10.28 -6.22 19.55
CA GLU A 109 10.30 -4.77 19.77
C GLU A 109 9.06 -4.07 19.18
N LEU A 110 8.66 -4.43 17.96
CA LEU A 110 7.44 -3.89 17.34
C LEU A 110 6.19 -4.27 18.13
N SER A 111 6.09 -5.51 18.59
CA SER A 111 4.95 -5.98 19.39
C SER A 111 4.77 -5.22 20.70
N GLN A 112 5.86 -4.68 21.27
CA GLN A 112 5.82 -3.85 22.47
C GLN A 112 5.38 -2.41 22.19
N LYS A 113 5.68 -1.90 20.98
CA LYS A 113 5.34 -0.53 20.57
C LYS A 113 3.93 -0.42 19.98
N VAL A 114 3.44 -1.49 19.36
CA VAL A 114 2.16 -1.47 18.63
C VAL A 114 1.00 -1.82 19.55
N THR A 115 0.19 -0.81 19.87
CA THR A 115 -1.05 -0.98 20.65
C THR A 115 -2.27 -1.23 19.76
N LYS A 116 -3.37 -1.68 20.38
CA LYS A 116 -4.67 -1.82 19.71
C LYS A 116 -5.15 -0.49 19.14
N GLU A 117 -5.01 0.58 19.89
CA GLU A 117 -5.46 1.93 19.54
C GLU A 117 -4.68 2.44 18.33
N LEU A 118 -3.37 2.21 18.31
CA LEU A 118 -2.51 2.52 17.16
C LEU A 118 -2.96 1.75 15.92
N ALA A 119 -3.21 0.44 16.04
CA ALA A 119 -3.66 -0.39 14.93
C ALA A 119 -5.03 0.04 14.39
N ILE A 120 -6.00 0.34 15.25
CA ILE A 120 -7.31 0.86 14.84
C ILE A 120 -7.16 2.18 14.10
N ARG A 121 -6.35 3.10 14.63
CA ARG A 121 -6.10 4.40 14.01
C ARG A 121 -5.49 4.24 12.63
N TYR A 122 -4.39 3.48 12.51
CA TYR A 122 -3.69 3.30 11.24
C TYR A 122 -4.54 2.54 10.22
N PHE A 123 -5.35 1.59 10.67
CA PHE A 123 -6.31 0.92 9.79
C PHE A 123 -7.31 1.91 9.18
N LYS A 124 -7.89 2.82 9.98
CA LYS A 124 -8.81 3.86 9.49
C LYS A 124 -8.12 4.85 8.55
N GLU A 125 -6.96 5.39 8.95
CA GLU A 125 -6.17 6.30 8.11
C GLU A 125 -5.78 5.63 6.78
N THR A 126 -5.47 4.33 6.80
CA THR A 126 -5.22 3.54 5.59
C THR A 126 -6.46 3.44 4.70
N GLN A 127 -7.63 3.12 5.26
CA GLN A 127 -8.87 3.04 4.48
C GLN A 127 -9.19 4.38 3.80
N GLU A 128 -8.99 5.50 4.49
CA GLU A 128 -9.16 6.84 3.93
C GLU A 128 -8.15 7.12 2.82
N ALA A 129 -6.87 6.80 3.03
CA ALA A 129 -5.82 6.94 2.02
C ALA A 129 -6.13 6.10 0.76
N LEU A 130 -6.52 4.83 0.92
CA LEU A 130 -6.90 3.96 -0.19
C LEU A 130 -8.11 4.50 -0.96
N LYS A 131 -9.10 5.07 -0.26
CA LYS A 131 -10.26 5.70 -0.88
C LYS A 131 -9.84 6.91 -1.74
N CYS A 132 -8.95 7.77 -1.23
CA CYS A 132 -8.42 8.91 -1.97
C CYS A 132 -7.62 8.46 -3.20
N LEU A 133 -6.69 7.54 -3.03
CA LEU A 133 -5.84 7.01 -4.11
C LEU A 133 -6.67 6.32 -5.21
N ASN A 134 -7.71 5.56 -4.84
CA ASN A 134 -8.60 4.90 -5.80
C ASN A 134 -9.34 5.88 -6.73
N GLN A 135 -9.53 7.14 -6.33
CA GLN A 135 -10.14 8.15 -7.22
C GLN A 135 -9.25 8.44 -8.44
N LEU A 136 -7.93 8.25 -8.32
CA LEU A 136 -6.96 8.44 -9.40
C LEU A 136 -6.95 7.26 -10.40
N LEU A 137 -7.56 6.13 -10.01
CA LEU A 137 -7.63 4.92 -10.83
C LEU A 137 -8.91 4.83 -11.66
N LYS A 138 -9.93 5.63 -11.33
CA LYS A 138 -11.09 5.89 -12.20
C LYS A 138 -10.69 6.65 -13.47
#